data_AF-F9D0R1-F1
#
_entry.id   AF-F9D0R1-F1
#
_cell.length_a   1.000
_cell.length_b   1.000
_cell.length_c   1.000
_cell.angle_alpha   90.00
_cell.angle_beta   90.00
_cell.angle_gamma   90.00
#
_symmetry.space_group_name_H-M   'P 1'
#
loop_
_entity.id
_entity.type
_entity.pdbx_description
1 polymer ?
#
loop_
_entity_poly.entity_id
_entity_poly.type
_entity_poly.pdbx_seq_one_letter_code
_entity_poly.pdbx_strand_id
1 'polypeptide(L)'
;MDWYYPNFTNDMWRIVGLCFFGDKMHFVDSARKTYRLAELQAFLAECGIAIFDTCLRIRRTTGTASDKDLEVVEQADLDGMLRALPRCRAVLAAGQLATSIFTTHYGIDARHLKMGGHVDFSFENRAIGLYREPSSSRAYPMRVEQKAEYYRRMFQDIGLL
;
A
#
# COMPACT_ATOMS: atom_id res chain seq x y z
N MET A 1 14.46 5.01 -9.23
CA MET A 1 13.31 5.89 -8.97
C MET A 1 13.37 6.22 -7.50
N ASP A 2 13.54 7.47 -7.12
CA ASP A 2 13.70 7.84 -5.71
C ASP A 2 12.33 8.14 -5.11
N TRP A 3 11.49 7.11 -5.11
CA TRP A 3 10.09 7.15 -4.66
C TRP A 3 9.57 5.76 -4.28
N TYR A 4 8.30 5.63 -3.90
CA TYR A 4 7.71 4.37 -3.44
C TYR A 4 7.64 3.29 -4.53
N TYR A 5 7.78 2.03 -4.12
CA TYR A 5 7.83 0.87 -5.01
C TYR A 5 8.76 1.07 -6.23
N PRO A 6 10.03 1.45 -6.03
CA PRO A 6 10.92 1.87 -7.11
C PRO A 6 11.48 0.72 -7.93
N ASN A 7 11.40 -0.50 -7.40
CA ASN A 7 11.87 -1.69 -8.08
C ASN A 7 10.96 -1.99 -9.27
N PHE A 8 11.53 -2.04 -10.49
CA PHE A 8 10.81 -2.35 -11.72
C PHE A 8 10.08 -3.70 -11.69
N THR A 9 10.51 -4.61 -10.82
CA THR A 9 9.87 -5.91 -10.62
C THR A 9 8.74 -5.90 -9.60
N ASN A 10 8.53 -4.83 -8.83
CA ASN A 10 7.34 -4.71 -7.99
C ASN A 10 6.13 -4.35 -8.85
N ASP A 11 4.99 -5.00 -8.66
CA ASP A 11 3.82 -4.83 -9.52
C ASP A 11 2.84 -3.74 -9.04
N MET A 12 3.14 -2.97 -7.99
CA MET A 12 2.21 -1.97 -7.44
C MET A 12 1.65 -1.03 -8.52
N TRP A 13 2.53 -0.44 -9.33
CA TRP A 13 2.10 0.50 -10.37
C TRP A 13 1.45 -0.17 -11.58
N ARG A 14 1.66 -1.48 -11.76
CA ARG A 14 0.93 -2.29 -12.74
C ARG A 14 -0.47 -2.63 -12.26
N ILE A 15 -0.62 -2.89 -10.95
CA ILE A 15 -1.92 -3.08 -10.30
C ILE A 15 -2.75 -1.81 -10.46
N VAL A 16 -2.20 -0.63 -10.12
CA VAL A 16 -2.90 0.66 -10.32
C VAL A 16 -3.27 0.87 -11.80
N GLY A 17 -2.35 0.62 -12.74
CA GLY A 17 -2.65 0.70 -14.18
C GLY A 17 -3.82 -0.20 -14.62
N LEU A 18 -3.88 -1.45 -14.13
CA LEU A 18 -4.98 -2.36 -14.40
C LEU A 18 -6.29 -1.92 -13.75
N CYS A 19 -6.25 -1.45 -12.50
CA CYS A 19 -7.44 -1.05 -11.75
C CYS A 19 -8.15 0.13 -12.42
N PHE A 20 -7.41 1.16 -12.82
CA PHE A 20 -7.98 2.44 -13.26
C PHE A 20 -7.99 2.64 -14.79
N PHE A 21 -7.13 1.94 -15.54
CA PHE A 21 -6.99 2.13 -16.99
C PHE A 21 -7.17 0.86 -17.80
N GLY A 22 -7.31 -0.30 -17.14
CA GLY A 22 -7.35 -1.60 -17.82
C GLY A 22 -6.03 -2.00 -18.49
N ASP A 23 -4.95 -1.23 -18.27
CA ASP A 23 -3.64 -1.45 -18.88
C ASP A 23 -2.53 -1.49 -17.83
N LYS A 24 -1.91 -2.66 -17.66
CA LYS A 24 -0.77 -2.83 -16.73
C LYS A 24 0.48 -2.04 -17.14
N MET A 25 0.56 -1.58 -18.38
CA MET A 25 1.69 -0.82 -18.91
C MET A 25 1.48 0.69 -18.85
N HIS A 26 0.33 1.16 -18.37
CA HIS A 26 -0.05 2.58 -18.37
C HIS A 26 1.04 3.47 -17.75
N PHE A 27 1.51 3.14 -16.54
CA PHE A 27 2.57 3.89 -15.85
C PHE A 27 3.98 3.36 -16.10
N VAL A 28 4.17 2.40 -17.02
CA VAL A 28 5.46 1.72 -17.22
C VAL A 28 6.28 2.43 -18.29
N ASP A 29 7.56 2.69 -17.97
CA ASP A 29 8.60 3.05 -18.93
C ASP A 29 9.48 1.82 -19.16
N SER A 30 9.13 1.05 -20.20
CA SER A 30 9.83 -0.18 -20.56
C SER A 30 11.26 0.06 -21.04
N ALA A 31 11.50 1.19 -21.72
CA ALA A 31 12.81 1.51 -22.28
C ALA A 31 13.84 1.77 -21.17
N ARG A 32 13.43 2.51 -20.15
CA ARG A 32 14.29 2.85 -19.00
C ARG A 32 14.16 1.88 -17.83
N LYS A 33 13.32 0.84 -17.97
CA LYS A 33 12.99 -0.13 -16.91
C LYS A 33 12.61 0.58 -15.60
N THR A 34 11.72 1.56 -15.70
CA THR A 34 11.21 2.35 -14.56
C THR A 34 9.71 2.63 -14.73
N TYR A 35 9.17 3.51 -13.92
CA TYR A 35 7.81 4.02 -14.02
C TYR A 35 7.78 5.50 -14.37
N ARG A 36 6.70 5.94 -15.01
CA ARG A 36 6.43 7.32 -15.39
C ARG A 36 6.01 8.10 -14.14
N LEU A 37 7.00 8.44 -13.32
CA LEU A 37 6.81 8.97 -11.96
C LEU A 37 5.91 10.21 -11.92
N ALA A 38 6.10 11.17 -12.83
CA ALA A 38 5.33 12.41 -12.85
C ALA A 38 3.84 12.16 -13.16
N GLU A 39 3.54 11.34 -14.17
CA GLU A 39 2.17 10.94 -14.53
C GLU A 39 1.50 10.20 -13.35
N LEU A 40 2.24 9.31 -12.72
CA LEU A 40 1.76 8.55 -11.57
C LEU A 40 1.47 9.43 -10.36
N GLN A 41 2.38 10.35 -10.01
CA GLN A 41 2.17 11.29 -8.90
C GLN A 41 0.95 12.18 -9.12
N ALA A 42 0.80 12.73 -10.33
CA ALA A 42 -0.36 13.53 -10.70
C ALA A 42 -1.67 12.72 -10.56
N PHE A 43 -1.67 11.49 -11.08
CA PHE A 43 -2.83 10.61 -11.01
C PHE A 43 -3.21 10.24 -9.57
N LEU A 44 -2.26 9.82 -8.74
CA LEU A 44 -2.57 9.45 -7.35
C LEU A 44 -3.09 10.65 -6.55
N ALA A 45 -2.56 11.85 -6.80
CA ALA A 45 -3.07 13.07 -6.18
C ALA A 45 -4.51 13.39 -6.59
N GLU A 46 -4.84 13.22 -7.87
CA GLU A 46 -6.20 13.39 -8.40
C GLU A 46 -7.18 12.36 -7.82
N CYS A 47 -6.79 11.09 -7.76
CA CYS A 47 -7.62 10.03 -7.19
C CYS A 47 -7.74 10.08 -5.65
N GLY A 48 -6.88 10.85 -4.97
CA GLY A 48 -6.86 10.90 -3.50
C GLY A 48 -6.20 9.66 -2.85
N ILE A 49 -5.19 9.09 -3.51
CA ILE A 49 -4.39 7.98 -2.99
C ILE A 49 -3.08 8.53 -2.41
N ALA A 50 -2.86 8.31 -1.12
CA ALA A 50 -1.62 8.66 -0.43
C ALA A 50 -0.78 7.39 -0.17
N ILE A 51 0.55 7.54 -0.17
CA ILE A 51 1.49 6.46 0.14
C ILE A 51 2.52 6.99 1.10
N PHE A 52 2.80 6.22 2.15
CA PHE A 52 3.81 6.53 3.14
C PHE A 52 4.29 5.24 3.81
N ASP A 53 5.43 5.33 4.50
CA ASP A 53 6.00 4.21 5.26
C ASP A 53 5.58 4.28 6.73
N THR A 54 5.34 3.13 7.37
CA THR A 54 5.09 3.06 8.82
C THR A 54 6.35 3.33 9.65
N CYS A 55 7.53 3.32 9.02
CA CYS A 55 8.82 3.57 9.65
C CYS A 55 9.58 4.65 8.88
N LEU A 56 10.09 5.65 9.58
CA LEU A 56 10.96 6.69 9.01
C LEU A 56 12.40 6.19 8.84
N ARG A 57 12.83 5.27 9.71
CA ARG A 57 14.17 4.71 9.67
C ARG A 57 14.18 3.26 10.11
N ILE A 58 14.77 2.43 9.26
CA ILE A 58 14.98 1.01 9.50
C ILE A 58 16.47 0.69 9.37
N ARG A 59 16.94 -0.30 10.12
CA ARG A 59 18.23 -0.95 9.88
C ARG A 59 17.94 -2.30 9.24
N ARG A 60 18.57 -2.56 8.10
CA ARG A 60 18.56 -3.88 7.49
C ARG A 60 19.69 -4.70 8.10
N THR A 61 19.37 -5.81 8.76
CA THR A 61 20.37 -6.70 9.39
C THR A 61 21.02 -7.61 8.35
N THR A 62 20.32 -7.87 7.25
CA THR A 62 20.85 -8.46 6.02
C THR A 62 20.64 -7.47 4.86
N GLY A 63 21.31 -7.63 3.72
CA GLY A 63 21.13 -6.72 2.58
C GLY A 63 19.72 -6.70 1.95
N THR A 64 18.74 -7.40 2.51
CA THR A 64 17.39 -7.56 1.98
C THR A 64 16.37 -6.64 2.66
N ALA A 65 15.20 -6.47 2.04
CA ALA A 65 14.06 -5.74 2.60
C ALA A 65 12.97 -6.70 3.12
N SER A 66 13.36 -7.92 3.51
CA SER A 66 12.45 -8.91 4.08
C SER A 66 12.12 -8.55 5.53
N ASP A 67 10.85 -8.62 5.94
CA ASP A 67 10.40 -8.20 7.28
C ASP A 67 11.22 -8.81 8.43
N LYS A 68 11.64 -10.07 8.30
CA LYS A 68 12.46 -10.77 9.31
C LYS A 68 13.87 -10.18 9.52
N ASP A 69 14.36 -9.40 8.55
CA ASP A 69 15.69 -8.82 8.51
C ASP A 69 15.66 -7.30 8.76
N LEU A 70 14.54 -6.77 9.24
CA LEU A 70 14.35 -5.35 9.52
C LEU A 70 14.30 -5.09 11.04
N GLU A 71 15.16 -4.20 11.49
CA GLU A 71 15.10 -3.59 12.81
C GLU A 71 14.47 -2.20 12.67
N VAL A 72 13.34 -1.98 13.35
CA VAL A 72 12.67 -0.68 13.40
C VAL A 72 13.45 0.24 14.33
N VAL A 73 14.02 1.31 13.79
CA VAL A 73 14.76 2.30 14.59
C VAL A 73 13.92 3.53 14.89
N GLU A 74 13.01 3.88 13.98
CA GLU A 74 12.14 5.04 14.11
C GLU A 74 10.82 4.81 13.37
N GLN A 75 9.71 4.84 14.10
CA GLN A 75 8.36 4.72 13.55
C GLN A 75 7.83 6.08 13.09
N ALA A 76 6.94 6.08 12.10
CA ALA A 76 6.22 7.27 11.70
C ALA A 76 5.10 7.61 12.71
N ASP A 77 4.74 8.89 12.80
CA ASP A 77 3.55 9.33 13.56
C ASP A 77 2.29 8.98 12.77
N LEU A 78 1.70 7.81 13.07
CA LEU A 78 0.49 7.33 12.41
C LEU A 78 -0.71 8.23 12.68
N ASP A 79 -0.83 8.78 13.89
CA ASP A 79 -1.94 9.65 14.26
C ASP A 79 -1.82 11.00 13.55
N GLY A 80 -0.63 11.60 13.53
CA GLY A 80 -0.35 12.81 12.77
C GLY A 80 -0.64 12.63 11.28
N MET A 81 -0.29 11.48 10.71
CA MET A 81 -0.60 11.13 9.33
C MET A 81 -2.11 11.05 9.07
N LEU A 82 -2.86 10.35 9.93
CA LEU A 82 -4.30 10.24 9.79
C LEU A 82 -5.01 11.60 10.00
N ARG A 83 -4.53 12.45 10.92
CA ARG A 83 -5.03 13.83 11.08
C ARG A 83 -4.78 14.69 9.85
N ALA A 84 -3.62 14.56 9.21
CA ALA A 84 -3.29 15.26 7.97
C ALA A 84 -4.16 14.80 6.78
N LEU A 85 -4.82 13.64 6.88
CA LEU A 85 -5.70 13.07 5.87
C LEU A 85 -7.15 12.98 6.37
N PRO A 86 -7.86 14.09 6.62
CA PRO A 86 -9.19 14.09 7.27
C PRO A 86 -10.27 13.37 6.45
N ARG A 87 -10.05 13.18 5.14
CA ARG A 87 -10.94 12.42 4.25
C ARG A 87 -10.53 10.96 4.02
N CYS A 88 -9.48 10.48 4.67
CA CYS A 88 -9.07 9.08 4.59
C CYS A 88 -10.19 8.16 5.11
N ARG A 89 -10.59 7.20 4.27
CA ARG A 89 -11.64 6.20 4.56
C ARG A 89 -11.07 4.79 4.72
N ALA A 90 -9.87 4.56 4.18
CA ALA A 90 -9.26 3.26 4.17
C ALA A 90 -7.74 3.35 4.23
N VAL A 91 -7.15 2.35 4.87
CA VAL A 91 -5.71 2.12 4.94
C VAL A 91 -5.42 0.70 4.49
N LEU A 92 -4.33 0.53 3.75
CA LEU A 92 -3.75 -0.75 3.39
C LEU A 92 -2.31 -0.74 3.87
N ALA A 93 -1.96 -1.65 4.79
CA ALA A 93 -0.59 -1.84 5.22
C ALA A 93 0.08 -2.91 4.37
N ALA A 94 1.17 -2.56 3.69
CA ALA A 94 1.89 -3.47 2.81
C ALA A 94 2.99 -4.22 3.57
N GLY A 95 2.80 -5.53 3.78
CA GLY A 95 3.78 -6.39 4.47
C GLY A 95 3.40 -6.69 5.91
N GLN A 96 4.03 -7.70 6.52
CA GLN A 96 3.70 -8.15 7.86
C GLN A 96 4.16 -7.14 8.91
N LEU A 97 5.36 -6.55 8.75
CA LEU A 97 5.88 -5.56 9.69
C LEU A 97 5.00 -4.31 9.76
N ALA A 98 4.68 -3.70 8.61
CA ALA A 98 3.80 -2.53 8.54
C ALA A 98 2.40 -2.84 9.10
N THR A 99 1.84 -4.00 8.77
CA THR A 99 0.54 -4.44 9.32
C THR A 99 0.61 -4.56 10.84
N SER A 100 1.67 -5.18 11.38
CA SER A 100 1.81 -5.41 12.81
C SER A 100 1.96 -4.10 13.59
N ILE A 101 2.75 -3.15 13.08
CA ILE A 101 2.89 -1.81 13.66
C ILE A 101 1.52 -1.12 13.69
N PHE A 102 0.82 -1.09 12.54
CA PHE A 102 -0.45 -0.40 12.42
C PHE A 102 -1.55 -1.00 13.32
N THR A 103 -1.70 -2.33 13.31
CA THR A 103 -2.72 -3.01 14.11
C THR A 103 -2.44 -2.91 15.61
N THR A 104 -1.16 -2.94 16.02
CA THR A 104 -0.79 -2.78 17.43
C THR A 104 -1.09 -1.36 17.90
N HIS A 105 -0.73 -0.34 17.10
CA HIS A 105 -0.95 1.06 17.43
C HIS A 105 -2.44 1.38 17.66
N TYR A 106 -3.33 0.86 16.81
CA TYR A 106 -4.78 1.11 16.90
C TYR A 106 -5.57 0.03 17.66
N GLY A 107 -4.91 -1.00 18.22
CA GLY A 107 -5.58 -2.09 18.95
C GLY A 107 -6.53 -2.94 18.08
N ILE A 108 -6.19 -3.14 16.81
CA ILE A 108 -7.02 -3.84 15.82
C ILE A 108 -6.72 -5.34 15.84
N ASP A 109 -7.75 -6.18 16.01
CA ASP A 109 -7.61 -7.64 15.85
C ASP A 109 -7.79 -8.05 14.38
N ALA A 110 -6.65 -8.14 13.66
CA ALA A 110 -6.62 -8.57 12.26
C ALA A 110 -6.37 -10.09 12.08
N ARG A 111 -6.37 -10.91 13.15
CA ARG A 111 -5.98 -12.33 13.07
C ARG A 111 -6.89 -13.16 12.16
N HIS A 112 -8.16 -12.80 12.09
CA HIS A 112 -9.18 -13.48 11.28
C HIS A 112 -9.48 -12.76 9.96
N LEU A 113 -8.79 -11.66 9.67
CA LEU A 113 -9.02 -10.87 8.47
C LEU A 113 -8.57 -11.66 7.24
N LYS A 114 -9.50 -12.04 6.37
CA LYS A 114 -9.19 -12.78 5.14
C LYS A 114 -8.59 -11.85 4.08
N MET A 115 -7.85 -12.42 3.13
CA MET A 115 -7.38 -11.68 1.95
C MET A 115 -8.57 -11.08 1.19
N GLY A 116 -8.49 -9.80 0.83
CA GLY A 116 -9.57 -9.02 0.21
C GLY A 116 -10.65 -8.53 1.17
N GLY A 117 -10.53 -8.82 2.47
CA GLY A 117 -11.43 -8.26 3.49
C GLY A 117 -10.87 -6.99 4.11
N HIS A 118 -11.72 -6.31 4.88
CA HIS A 118 -11.30 -5.24 5.79
C HIS A 118 -11.88 -5.41 7.19
N VAL A 119 -11.31 -4.69 8.15
CA VAL A 119 -11.87 -4.47 9.47
C VAL A 119 -11.88 -2.97 9.74
N ASP A 120 -13.00 -2.45 10.23
CA ASP A 120 -13.10 -1.04 10.58
C ASP A 120 -12.52 -0.78 11.97
N PHE A 121 -11.83 0.35 12.11
CA PHE A 121 -11.38 0.88 13.39
C PHE A 121 -11.79 2.34 13.53
N SER A 122 -11.94 2.79 14.78
CA SER A 122 -12.29 4.18 15.08
C SER A 122 -11.03 5.00 15.29
N PHE A 123 -10.98 6.17 14.65
CA PHE A 123 -9.96 7.19 14.86
C PHE A 123 -10.63 8.56 14.93
N GLU A 124 -10.54 9.26 16.07
CA GLU A 124 -11.05 10.63 16.25
C GLU A 124 -12.47 10.87 15.67
N ASN A 125 -13.42 9.99 16.03
CA ASN A 125 -14.84 10.01 15.61
C ASN A 125 -15.12 9.67 14.15
N ARG A 126 -14.19 9.05 13.43
CA ARG A 126 -14.44 8.45 12.11
C ARG A 126 -14.04 6.98 12.07
N ALA A 127 -14.83 6.20 11.32
CA ALA A 127 -14.50 4.83 11.00
C ALA A 127 -13.58 4.81 9.76
N ILE A 128 -12.50 4.04 9.85
CA ILE A 128 -11.54 3.82 8.75
C ILE A 128 -11.39 2.31 8.58
N GLY A 129 -11.48 1.83 7.33
CA GLY A 129 -11.27 0.41 7.03
C GLY A 129 -9.80 0.07 6.87
N LEU A 130 -9.29 -0.90 7.64
CA LEU A 130 -7.99 -1.53 7.39
C LEU A 130 -8.16 -2.72 6.46
N TYR A 131 -7.70 -2.60 5.22
CA TYR A 131 -7.81 -3.63 4.18
C TYR A 131 -6.61 -4.57 4.17
N ARG A 132 -6.87 -5.86 3.89
CA ARG A 132 -5.84 -6.88 3.70
C ARG A 132 -5.77 -7.29 2.23
N GLU A 133 -4.78 -6.75 1.53
CA GLU A 133 -4.54 -7.04 0.11
C GLU A 133 -3.34 -7.96 -0.13
N PRO A 134 -3.27 -8.66 -1.28
CA PRO A 134 -2.09 -9.43 -1.63
C PRO A 134 -0.90 -8.49 -1.85
N SER A 135 0.30 -8.97 -1.51
CA SER A 135 1.52 -8.18 -1.71
C SER A 135 1.73 -7.86 -3.18
N SER A 136 2.08 -6.61 -3.46
CA SER A 136 2.43 -6.13 -4.81
C SER A 136 3.77 -6.69 -5.32
N SER A 137 4.60 -7.28 -4.45
CA SER A 137 5.85 -7.91 -4.85
C SER A 137 5.62 -9.10 -5.78
N ARG A 138 6.45 -9.25 -6.83
CA ARG A 138 6.44 -10.45 -7.68
C ARG A 138 6.84 -11.73 -6.95
N ALA A 139 7.51 -11.63 -5.80
CA ALA A 139 7.82 -12.79 -4.98
C ALA A 139 6.56 -13.44 -4.38
N TYR A 140 5.46 -12.70 -4.27
CA TYR A 140 4.19 -13.25 -3.86
C TYR A 140 3.57 -14.06 -5.02
N PRO A 141 3.27 -15.37 -4.84
CA PRO A 141 2.93 -16.31 -5.90
C PRO A 141 1.48 -16.12 -6.40
N MET A 142 1.21 -14.97 -7.00
CA MET A 142 -0.07 -14.59 -7.57
C MET A 142 0.18 -13.72 -8.81
N ARG A 143 -0.60 -13.95 -9.87
CA ARG A 143 -0.48 -13.16 -11.10
C ARG A 143 -0.90 -11.72 -10.83
N VAL A 144 -0.26 -10.76 -11.52
CA VAL A 144 -0.59 -9.33 -11.36
C VAL A 144 -2.05 -9.03 -11.66
N GLU A 145 -2.65 -9.73 -12.63
CA GLU A 145 -4.07 -9.56 -12.96
C GLU A 145 -4.98 -10.00 -11.80
N GLN A 146 -4.66 -11.11 -11.12
CA GLN A 146 -5.39 -11.57 -9.94
C GLN A 146 -5.19 -10.65 -8.74
N LYS A 147 -3.97 -10.12 -8.53
CA LYS A 147 -3.73 -9.10 -7.50
C LYS A 147 -4.63 -7.90 -7.74
N ALA A 148 -4.69 -7.41 -8.98
CA ALA A 148 -5.50 -6.25 -9.34
C ALA A 148 -7.01 -6.46 -9.11
N GLU A 149 -7.52 -7.69 -9.16
CA GLU A 149 -8.93 -7.96 -8.81
C GLU A 149 -9.23 -7.67 -7.33
N TYR A 150 -8.31 -7.99 -6.42
CA TYR A 150 -8.50 -7.66 -5.00
C TYR A 150 -8.45 -6.14 -4.75
N TYR A 151 -7.43 -5.47 -5.28
CA TYR A 151 -7.30 -4.02 -5.16
C TYR A 151 -8.48 -3.28 -5.83
N ARG A 152 -8.98 -3.79 -6.96
CA ARG A 152 -10.16 -3.22 -7.64
C ARG A 152 -11.39 -3.26 -6.73
N ARG A 153 -11.63 -4.37 -6.02
CA ARG A 153 -12.74 -4.47 -5.06
C ARG A 153 -12.60 -3.46 -3.93
N MET A 154 -11.41 -3.37 -3.31
CA MET A 154 -11.13 -2.35 -2.31
C MET A 154 -11.42 -0.94 -2.84
N PHE A 155 -10.92 -0.59 -4.04
CA PHE A 155 -11.15 0.74 -4.62
C PHE A 155 -12.64 1.02 -4.91
N GLN A 156 -13.40 0.03 -5.34
CA GLN A 156 -14.86 0.13 -5.51
C GLN A 156 -15.56 0.34 -4.16
N ASP A 157 -15.20 -0.44 -3.13
CA ASP A 157 -15.78 -0.36 -1.79
C ASP A 157 -15.64 1.03 -1.18
N ILE A 158 -14.52 1.72 -1.47
CA ILE A 158 -14.25 3.07 -0.95
C ILE A 158 -14.69 4.20 -1.89
N GLY A 159 -15.25 3.85 -3.06
CA GLY A 159 -15.79 4.78 -4.05
C GLY A 159 -14.74 5.52 -4.89
N LEU A 160 -13.60 4.89 -5.16
CA LEU A 160 -12.58 5.39 -6.09
C LEU A 160 -12.72 4.79 -7.51
N LEU A 161 -13.50 3.71 -7.66
CA LEU A 161 -13.82 3.06 -8.94
C LEU A 161 -15.33 2.84 -9.09
#